data_AF-Q753G5-F1
#
_entry.id   AF-Q753G5-F1
#
_cell.length_a   1.000
_cell.length_b   1.000
_cell.length_c   1.000
_cell.angle_alpha   90.00
_cell.angle_beta   90.00
_cell.angle_gamma   90.00
#
_symmetry.space_group_name_H-M   'P 1'
#
loop_
_entity.id
_entity.type
_entity.pdbx_description
1 polymer ?
#
loop_
_entity_poly.entity_id
_entity_poly.type
_entity_poly.pdbx_seq_one_letter_code
_entity_poly.pdbx_strand_id
1 'polypeptide(L)'
;MVVLNPNNWHWVDKNTLPWTKEYMNGAFDNWAIESGDNKYVVKSVSSVAGDSNVSQRKGKVICYFDLQLEFDVSVAAAAGDGEEICHGTVSIPEFIHDESDFEIRYSGFEEHEADVRRCFAPKLVAELLKYQSALVAEHSKDVQNGQ
;
A
#
# COMPACT_ATOMS: atom_id res chain seq x y z
N MET A 1 9.21 3.45 -33.50
CA MET A 1 9.48 4.88 -33.78
C MET A 1 9.59 5.52 -32.42
N VAL A 2 10.81 5.82 -31.97
CA VAL A 2 11.10 6.33 -30.61
C VAL A 2 10.49 7.73 -30.54
N VAL A 3 9.63 8.00 -29.54
CA VAL A 3 9.14 9.36 -29.33
C VAL A 3 10.15 10.08 -28.45
N LEU A 4 11.13 10.72 -29.10
CA LEU A 4 12.05 11.60 -28.36
C LEU A 4 11.19 12.70 -27.70
N ASN A 5 11.35 12.93 -26.40
CA ASN A 5 10.77 14.08 -25.69
C ASN A 5 11.89 15.11 -25.44
N PRO A 6 12.33 15.86 -26.47
CA PRO A 6 13.48 16.73 -26.35
C PRO A 6 13.14 17.85 -25.36
N ASN A 7 14.04 18.12 -24.42
CA ASN A 7 13.85 19.09 -23.32
C ASN A 7 12.73 18.78 -22.33
N ASN A 8 12.13 17.58 -22.37
CA ASN A 8 11.08 17.16 -21.45
C ASN A 8 9.85 18.10 -21.43
N TRP A 9 9.48 18.63 -22.60
CA TRP A 9 8.37 19.59 -22.77
C TRP A 9 7.02 18.93 -23.00
N HIS A 10 6.96 17.67 -23.44
CA HIS A 10 5.73 16.90 -23.50
C HIS A 10 5.52 16.21 -22.15
N TRP A 11 4.30 16.31 -21.63
CA TRP A 11 3.92 15.65 -20.40
C TRP A 11 3.91 14.14 -20.63
N VAL A 12 4.75 13.41 -19.89
CA VAL A 12 4.73 11.94 -19.87
C VAL A 12 4.00 11.54 -18.60
N ASP A 13 2.82 10.96 -18.75
CA ASP A 13 2.04 10.38 -17.66
C ASP A 13 1.98 8.87 -17.86
N LYS A 14 2.41 8.11 -16.85
CA LYS A 14 2.33 6.65 -16.85
C LYS A 14 1.36 6.23 -15.77
N ASN A 15 0.30 5.52 -16.18
CA ASN A 15 -0.58 4.83 -15.25
C ASN A 15 0.19 3.67 -14.59
N THR A 16 0.33 3.74 -13.27
CA THR A 16 1.03 2.76 -12.44
C THR A 16 0.08 1.94 -11.57
N LEU A 17 -1.24 2.12 -11.70
CA LEU A 17 -2.23 1.34 -10.96
C LEU A 17 -2.09 -0.20 -11.14
N PRO A 18 -1.80 -0.75 -12.34
CA PRO A 18 -1.56 -2.19 -12.48
C PRO A 18 -0.39 -2.67 -11.61
N TRP A 19 0.74 -1.96 -11.65
CA TRP A 19 1.91 -2.27 -10.82
C TRP A 19 1.61 -2.09 -9.33
N THR A 20 0.82 -1.06 -8.98
CA THR A 20 0.37 -0.81 -7.60
C THR A 20 -0.38 -2.00 -7.04
N LYS A 21 -1.30 -2.57 -7.82
CA LYS A 21 -2.06 -3.77 -7.42
C LYS A 21 -1.13 -4.95 -7.16
N GLU A 22 -0.17 -5.18 -8.04
CA GLU A 22 0.82 -6.25 -7.89
C GLU A 22 1.72 -6.03 -6.67
N TYR A 23 2.20 -4.79 -6.49
CA TYR A 23 3.03 -4.40 -5.35
C TYR A 23 2.30 -4.60 -4.03
N MET A 24 1.06 -4.11 -3.91
CA MET A 24 0.29 -4.25 -2.66
C MET A 24 0.00 -5.72 -2.36
N ASN A 25 -0.38 -6.51 -3.37
CA ASN A 25 -0.59 -7.94 -3.17
C ASN A 25 0.71 -8.63 -2.74
N GLY A 26 1.85 -8.36 -3.41
CA GLY A 26 3.12 -9.00 -3.07
C GLY A 26 3.74 -8.53 -1.74
N ALA A 27 3.58 -7.26 -1.38
CA ALA A 27 4.13 -6.70 -0.14
C ALA A 27 3.35 -7.17 1.10
N PHE A 28 2.04 -7.36 0.95
CA PHE A 28 1.14 -7.74 2.05
C PHE A 28 0.70 -9.21 2.03
N ASP A 29 1.10 -9.99 1.01
CA ASP A 29 0.89 -11.44 1.00
C ASP A 29 1.58 -12.09 2.21
N ASN A 30 0.80 -12.77 3.05
CA ASN A 30 1.25 -13.40 4.29
C ASN A 30 2.00 -12.44 5.23
N TRP A 31 1.78 -11.13 5.12
CA TRP A 31 2.42 -10.16 5.99
C TRP A 31 1.85 -10.29 7.40
N ALA A 32 2.71 -10.57 8.36
CA ALA A 32 2.33 -10.84 9.72
C ALA A 32 3.16 -10.03 10.72
N ILE A 33 2.51 -9.65 11.81
CA ILE A 33 3.18 -9.04 12.96
C ILE A 33 2.78 -9.78 14.23
N GLU A 34 3.67 -9.79 15.20
CA GLU A 34 3.44 -10.36 16.52
C GLU A 34 3.48 -9.24 17.55
N SER A 35 2.51 -9.22 18.46
CA SER A 35 2.46 -8.24 19.54
C SER A 35 1.82 -8.88 20.78
N GLY A 36 2.66 -9.13 21.79
CA GLY A 36 2.25 -9.86 22.99
C GLY A 36 1.89 -11.30 22.66
N ASP A 37 0.72 -11.73 23.11
CA ASP A 37 0.20 -13.10 22.90
C ASP A 37 -0.59 -13.25 21.59
N ASN A 38 -0.71 -12.19 20.78
CA ASN A 38 -1.47 -12.19 19.53
C ASN A 38 -0.58 -11.95 18.32
N LYS A 39 -0.93 -12.62 17.21
CA LYS A 39 -0.33 -12.49 15.89
C LYS A 39 -1.39 -11.99 14.93
N TYR A 40 -1.08 -10.91 14.21
CA TYR A 40 -1.96 -10.31 13.22
C TYR A 40 -1.41 -10.64 11.84
N VAL A 41 -2.23 -11.24 10.99
CA VAL A 41 -1.82 -11.73 9.67
C VAL A 41 -2.74 -11.14 8.62
N VAL A 42 -2.18 -10.47 7.63
CA VAL A 42 -2.90 -10.10 6.42
C VAL A 42 -3.07 -11.36 5.58
N LYS A 43 -4.32 -11.80 5.41
CA LYS A 43 -4.67 -12.96 4.58
C LYS A 43 -4.60 -12.61 3.10
N SER A 44 -5.13 -11.44 2.74
CA SER A 44 -5.17 -10.96 1.37
C SER A 44 -5.48 -9.48 1.30
N VAL A 45 -5.10 -8.85 0.18
CA VAL A 45 -5.56 -7.51 -0.17
C VAL A 45 -6.88 -7.63 -0.94
N SER A 46 -8.00 -7.31 -0.28
CA SER A 46 -9.34 -7.45 -0.83
C SER A 46 -9.60 -6.49 -1.98
N SER A 47 -9.09 -5.26 -1.89
CA SER A 47 -9.29 -4.25 -2.92
C SER A 47 -8.15 -3.23 -2.95
N VAL A 48 -7.77 -2.85 -4.17
CA VAL A 48 -6.87 -1.73 -4.46
C VAL A 48 -7.50 -0.95 -5.62
N ALA A 49 -8.08 0.19 -5.30
CA ALA A 49 -8.80 1.05 -6.24
C ALA A 49 -8.30 2.49 -6.14
N GLY A 50 -8.70 3.33 -7.10
CA GLY A 50 -8.26 4.72 -7.21
C GLY A 50 -7.28 4.92 -8.35
N ASP A 51 -6.45 5.95 -8.23
CA ASP A 51 -5.55 6.44 -9.26
C ASP A 51 -4.10 6.40 -8.79
N SER A 52 -3.20 5.96 -9.67
CA SER A 52 -1.76 6.02 -9.42
C SER A 52 -1.02 6.31 -10.71
N ASN A 53 -0.20 7.37 -10.67
CA ASN A 53 0.50 7.88 -11.82
C ASN A 53 1.92 8.30 -11.43
N VAL A 54 2.86 8.07 -12.35
CA VAL A 54 4.21 8.62 -12.28
C VAL A 54 4.46 9.44 -13.52
N SER A 55 5.02 10.63 -13.32
CA SER A 55 5.27 11.59 -14.39
C SER A 55 6.64 12.24 -14.23
N GLN A 56 7.15 12.82 -15.32
CA GLN A 56 8.36 13.62 -15.29
C GLN A 56 8.03 15.07 -15.59
N ARG A 57 8.44 15.97 -14.70
CA ARG A 57 8.29 17.42 -14.88
C ARG A 57 9.60 18.14 -14.60
N LYS A 58 10.07 18.92 -15.58
CA LYS A 58 11.34 19.69 -15.47
C LYS A 58 12.54 18.81 -15.07
N GLY A 59 12.60 17.58 -15.58
CA GLY A 59 13.66 16.61 -15.26
C GLY A 59 13.55 15.93 -13.91
N LYS A 60 12.53 16.27 -13.09
CA LYS A 60 12.24 15.58 -11.83
C LYS A 60 11.11 14.57 -12.03
N VAL A 61 11.27 13.40 -11.44
CA VAL A 61 10.20 12.40 -11.36
C VAL A 61 9.27 12.83 -10.24
N ILE A 62 7.98 12.88 -10.54
CA ILE A 62 6.90 13.14 -9.59
C ILE A 62 5.95 11.94 -9.62
N CYS A 63 5.35 11.62 -8.48
CA CYS A 63 4.28 10.65 -8.40
C CYS A 63 3.04 11.33 -7.83
N TYR A 64 1.89 10.81 -8.21
CA TYR A 64 0.60 11.18 -7.64
C TYR A 64 -0.19 9.89 -7.49
N PHE A 65 -0.77 9.69 -6.31
CA PHE A 65 -1.66 8.57 -6.08
C PHE A 65 -2.73 8.98 -5.09
N ASP A 66 -3.91 8.44 -5.32
CA ASP A 66 -5.08 8.49 -4.47
C ASP A 66 -5.67 7.09 -4.49
N LEU A 67 -5.45 6.32 -3.42
CA LEU A 67 -5.76 4.90 -3.39
C LEU A 67 -6.74 4.59 -2.28
N GLN A 68 -7.75 3.80 -2.61
CA GLN A 68 -8.58 3.11 -1.64
C GLN A 68 -8.06 1.67 -1.49
N LEU A 69 -7.67 1.32 -0.27
CA LEU A 69 -7.10 0.02 0.06
C LEU A 69 -7.99 -0.74 1.04
N GLU A 70 -8.12 -2.04 0.85
CA GLU A 70 -8.84 -2.93 1.76
C GLU A 70 -8.06 -4.21 1.97
N PHE A 71 -7.88 -4.57 3.24
CA PHE A 71 -7.10 -5.72 3.69
C PHE A 71 -7.96 -6.65 4.52
N ASP A 72 -7.92 -7.94 4.20
CA ASP A 72 -8.46 -8.98 5.06
C ASP A 72 -7.39 -9.42 6.06
N VAL A 73 -7.71 -9.33 7.35
CA VAL A 73 -6.75 -9.51 8.45
C VAL A 73 -7.33 -10.49 9.46
N SER A 74 -6.55 -11.51 9.80
CA SER A 74 -6.87 -12.43 10.89
C SER A 74 -6.00 -12.16 12.10
N VAL A 75 -6.60 -12.26 13.28
CA VAL A 75 -5.89 -12.30 14.56
C VAL A 75 -5.82 -13.74 15.01
N ALA A 76 -4.62 -14.25 15.24
CA ALA A 76 -4.36 -15.59 15.75
C ALA A 76 -3.59 -15.52 17.06
N ALA A 77 -3.67 -16.57 17.88
CA ALA A 77 -2.81 -16.70 19.05
C ALA A 77 -1.34 -16.83 18.59
N ALA A 78 -0.44 -16.04 19.18
CA ALA A 78 1.00 -16.15 18.94
C ALA A 78 1.59 -17.42 19.59
N ALA A 79 0.96 -17.90 20.67
CA ALA A 79 1.32 -19.14 21.34
C ALA A 79 0.47 -20.32 20.84
N GLY A 80 1.10 -21.48 20.64
CA GLY A 80 0.42 -22.71 20.22
C GLY A 80 0.43 -22.93 18.70
N ASP A 81 -0.63 -23.57 18.17
CA ASP A 81 -0.74 -23.94 16.74
C ASP A 81 -1.18 -22.76 15.83
N GLY A 82 -1.32 -21.55 16.39
CA GLY A 82 -1.79 -20.38 15.64
C GLY A 82 -3.30 -20.37 15.41
N GLU A 83 -4.07 -20.79 16.42
CA GLU A 83 -5.54 -20.78 16.35
C GLU A 83 -6.05 -19.37 16.03
N GLU A 84 -6.90 -19.27 15.00
CA GLU A 84 -7.52 -18.02 14.59
C GLU A 84 -8.56 -17.63 15.64
N ILE A 85 -8.34 -16.47 16.26
CA ILE A 85 -9.19 -15.92 17.32
C ILE A 85 -10.35 -15.15 16.69
N CYS A 86 -10.04 -14.26 15.76
CA CYS A 86 -11.03 -13.51 15.00
C CYS A 86 -10.49 -13.09 13.63
N HIS A 87 -11.39 -12.68 12.74
CA HIS A 87 -11.06 -12.15 11.42
C HIS A 87 -11.79 -10.83 11.21
N GLY A 88 -11.20 -9.94 10.44
CA GLY A 88 -11.79 -8.66 10.14
C GLY A 88 -11.15 -8.00 8.94
N THR A 89 -11.67 -6.83 8.59
CA THR A 89 -11.24 -6.05 7.45
C THR A 89 -10.71 -4.71 7.93
N VAL A 90 -9.54 -4.33 7.42
CA VAL A 90 -8.96 -3.00 7.60
C VAL A 90 -9.05 -2.27 6.27
N SER A 91 -9.77 -1.15 6.24
CA SER A 91 -9.96 -0.34 5.03
C SER A 91 -9.36 1.05 5.22
N ILE A 92 -8.63 1.52 4.21
CA ILE A 92 -8.07 2.86 4.12
C ILE A 92 -8.78 3.54 2.94
N PRO A 93 -9.78 4.40 3.20
CA PRO A 93 -10.57 5.00 2.14
C PRO A 93 -9.75 5.96 1.27
N GLU A 94 -8.80 6.68 1.87
CA GLU A 94 -7.96 7.67 1.20
C GLU A 94 -6.50 7.46 1.62
N PHE A 95 -5.68 6.94 0.71
CA PHE A 95 -4.23 6.87 0.83
C PHE A 95 -3.62 7.74 -0.26
N ILE A 96 -3.20 8.95 0.13
CA ILE A 96 -2.85 10.03 -0.78
C ILE A 96 -1.34 10.35 -0.69
N HIS A 97 -0.78 10.80 -1.81
CA HIS A 97 0.58 11.30 -1.90
C HIS A 97 0.90 12.38 -0.85
N ASP A 98 2.08 12.26 -0.21
CA ASP A 98 2.61 13.20 0.79
C ASP A 98 1.80 13.28 2.11
N GLU A 99 0.80 12.42 2.29
CA GLU A 99 0.05 12.29 3.52
C GLU A 99 0.50 11.07 4.33
N SER A 100 0.70 11.27 5.63
CA SER A 100 1.10 10.22 6.56
C SER A 100 0.08 9.94 7.66
N ASP A 101 -0.97 10.75 7.72
CA ASP A 101 -2.08 10.62 8.67
C ASP A 101 -3.35 10.43 7.85
N PHE A 102 -3.75 9.18 7.66
CA PHE A 102 -4.94 8.81 6.90
C PHE A 102 -5.95 8.07 7.79
N GLU A 103 -7.22 8.17 7.44
CA GLU A 103 -8.28 7.47 8.15
C GLU A 103 -8.11 5.95 7.96
N ILE A 104 -8.25 5.18 9.04
CA ILE A 104 -8.26 3.72 8.98
C ILE A 104 -9.56 3.24 9.62
N ARG A 105 -10.32 2.46 8.85
CA ARG A 105 -11.56 1.83 9.28
C ARG A 105 -11.30 0.36 9.60
N TYR A 106 -11.95 -0.12 10.65
CA TYR A 106 -11.85 -1.49 11.14
C TYR A 106 -13.26 -2.09 11.14
N SER A 107 -13.37 -3.38 10.84
CA SER A 107 -14.64 -4.10 10.87
C SER A 107 -14.40 -5.58 11.14
N GLY A 108 -15.19 -6.21 12.00
CA GLY A 108 -15.14 -7.66 12.24
C GLY A 108 -14.21 -8.14 13.37
N PHE A 109 -13.33 -7.29 13.92
CA PHE A 109 -12.33 -7.71 14.93
C PHE A 109 -12.86 -7.96 16.35
N GLU A 110 -14.18 -7.99 16.55
CA GLU A 110 -14.84 -8.25 17.84
C GLU A 110 -14.22 -7.45 19.01
N GLU A 111 -13.75 -8.11 20.06
CA GLU A 111 -13.10 -7.48 21.22
C GLU A 111 -11.64 -7.05 20.97
N HIS A 112 -11.04 -7.46 19.86
CA HIS A 112 -9.64 -7.21 19.52
C HIS A 112 -9.41 -5.97 18.66
N GLU A 113 -10.47 -5.23 18.27
CA GLU A 113 -10.34 -4.02 17.44
C GLU A 113 -9.38 -2.99 18.05
N ALA A 114 -9.44 -2.78 19.36
CA ALA A 114 -8.57 -1.83 20.06
C ALA A 114 -7.09 -2.19 19.95
N ASP A 115 -6.76 -3.49 20.01
CA ASP A 115 -5.39 -3.97 19.87
C ASP A 115 -4.92 -3.94 18.41
N VAL A 116 -5.80 -4.26 17.44
CA VAL A 116 -5.51 -4.07 16.00
C VAL A 116 -5.16 -2.61 15.73
N ARG A 117 -5.96 -1.66 16.24
CA ARG A 117 -5.69 -0.23 16.08
C ARG A 117 -4.39 0.21 16.73
N ARG A 118 -4.04 -0.33 17.91
CA ARG A 118 -2.86 0.09 18.67
C ARG A 118 -1.57 -0.56 18.17
N CYS A 119 -1.62 -1.83 17.76
CA CYS A 119 -0.44 -2.64 17.50
C CYS A 119 -0.24 -2.89 16.00
N PHE A 120 -1.31 -3.18 15.26
CA PHE A 120 -1.27 -3.53 13.84
C PHE A 120 -1.25 -2.31 12.92
N ALA A 121 -2.20 -1.39 13.09
CA ALA A 121 -2.32 -0.20 12.26
C ALA A 121 -1.02 0.60 12.11
N PRO A 122 -0.26 0.95 13.17
CA PRO A 122 0.97 1.74 12.99
C PRO A 122 2.06 0.98 12.20
N LYS A 123 2.09 -0.35 12.26
CA LYS A 123 3.01 -1.18 11.47
C LYS A 123 2.57 -1.24 10.01
N LEU A 124 1.27 -1.38 9.76
CA LEU A 124 0.69 -1.34 8.42
C LEU A 124 0.99 0.01 7.76
N VAL A 125 0.75 1.12 8.46
CA VAL A 125 1.06 2.48 7.99
C VAL A 125 2.53 2.62 7.65
N ALA A 126 3.44 2.18 8.54
CA ALA A 126 4.88 2.26 8.30
C ALA A 126 5.31 1.48 7.05
N GLU A 127 4.66 0.34 6.76
CA GLU A 127 4.93 -0.43 5.54
C GLU A 127 4.35 0.26 4.30
N LEU A 128 3.13 0.79 4.39
CA LEU A 128 2.48 1.54 3.31
C LEU A 128 3.28 2.80 2.92
N LEU A 129 3.87 3.52 3.88
CA LEU A 129 4.68 4.70 3.58
C LEU A 129 5.93 4.38 2.73
N LYS A 130 6.38 3.11 2.68
CA LYS A 130 7.46 2.69 1.78
C LYS A 130 7.02 2.63 0.31
N TYR A 131 5.71 2.49 0.06
CA TYR A 131 5.14 2.41 -1.29
C TYR A 131 5.55 3.58 -2.17
N GLN A 132 5.46 4.82 -1.67
CA GLN A 132 5.82 6.01 -2.45
C GLN A 132 7.27 5.93 -2.96
N SER A 133 8.19 5.51 -2.09
CA SER A 133 9.59 5.36 -2.47
C SER A 133 9.79 4.23 -3.47
N ALA A 134 9.10 3.10 -3.29
CA ALA A 134 9.15 1.97 -4.22
C ALA A 134 8.59 2.33 -5.61
N LEU A 135 7.45 3.03 -5.65
CA LEU A 135 6.79 3.49 -6.87
C LEU A 135 7.71 4.38 -7.71
N VAL A 136 8.35 5.36 -7.07
CA VAL A 136 9.32 6.23 -7.74
C VAL A 136 10.55 5.44 -8.17
N ALA A 137 11.08 4.55 -7.33
CA ALA A 137 12.28 3.77 -7.66
C ALA A 137 12.06 2.86 -8.89
N GLU A 138 10.93 2.18 -8.97
CA GLU A 138 10.57 1.30 -10.10
C GLU A 138 10.39 2.10 -11.39
N HIS A 139 9.57 3.16 -11.36
CA HIS A 139 9.17 3.85 -12.58
C HIS A 139 10.05 5.04 -12.96
N SER A 140 10.97 5.48 -12.09
CA SER A 140 11.88 6.60 -12.37
C SER A 140 12.69 6.40 -13.65
N LYS A 141 13.20 5.19 -13.90
CA LYS A 141 14.00 4.87 -15.09
C LYS A 141 13.15 4.90 -16.36
N ASP A 142 11.90 4.46 -16.27
CA ASP A 142 10.97 4.36 -17.39
C ASP A 142 10.58 5.75 -17.91
N VAL A 143 10.33 6.69 -16.99
CA VAL A 143 10.00 8.08 -17.36
C VAL A 143 11.23 8.93 -17.68
N GLN A 144 12.43 8.57 -17.19
CA GLN A 144 13.68 9.29 -17.47
C GLN A 144 14.30 8.91 -18.83
N ASN A 145 14.11 7.67 -19.29
CA ASN A 145 14.74 7.13 -20.49
C ASN A 145 13.73 6.93 -21.62
N GLY A 146 12.80 7.87 -21.83
CA GLY A 146 11.70 7.80 -22.80
C GLY A 146 11.98 6.89 -24.01
N GLN A 147 11.34 5.71 -24.01
CA GLN A 147 11.33 4.79 -25.14
C GLN A 147 10.48 5.30 -26.31
#